data_AF-A0A3N7D367-F1
#
_entry.id   AF-A0A3N7D367-F1
#
_cell.length_a   1.000
_cell.length_b   1.000
_cell.length_c   1.000
_cell.angle_alpha   90.00
_cell.angle_beta   90.00
_cell.angle_gamma   90.00
#
_symmetry.space_group_name_H-M   'P 1'
#
loop_
_entity.id
_entity.type
_entity.pdbx_description
1 polymer ?
#
loop_
_entity_poly.entity_id
_entity_poly.type
_entity_poly.pdbx_seq_one_letter_code
_entity_poly.pdbx_strand_id
1 'polypeptide(L)'
;MKTSWNELRLVEDYLSAKGEPGDQLLFEARLILQPELKESLYWQKRTYGLIQQYGRQQLRSEIEKVHEKLFSAPEHQSFRQKILKLFRK
;
A
#
# COMPACT_ATOMS: atom_id res chain seq x y z
N MET A 1 -23.34 7.78 2.72
CA MET A 1 -23.88 7.46 4.05
C MET A 1 -22.93 8.09 5.08
N LYS A 2 -23.39 8.93 6.01
CA LYS A 2 -22.51 9.44 7.09
C LYS A 2 -22.25 8.27 8.05
N THR A 3 -21.16 7.53 7.85
CA THR A 3 -20.57 6.70 8.91
C THR A 3 -20.17 7.65 10.04
N SER A 4 -20.47 7.29 11.28
CA SER A 4 -19.99 8.10 12.40
C SER A 4 -18.46 8.15 12.35
N TRP A 5 -17.84 9.29 12.67
CA TRP A 5 -16.37 9.42 12.69
C TRP A 5 -15.70 8.35 13.54
N ASN A 6 -16.40 7.87 14.57
CA ASN A 6 -15.96 6.79 15.44
C ASN A 6 -15.90 5.44 14.71
N GLU A 7 -16.87 5.12 13.87
CA GLU A 7 -16.86 3.88 13.08
C GLU A 7 -15.76 3.90 12.04
N LEU A 8 -15.58 5.03 11.34
CA LEU A 8 -14.48 5.16 10.37
C LEU A 8 -13.13 4.93 11.08
N ARG A 9 -12.90 5.58 12.22
CA ARG A 9 -11.67 5.41 13.00
C ARG A 9 -11.44 3.95 13.41
N LEU A 10 -12.47 3.28 13.93
CA LEU A 10 -12.36 1.86 14.31
C LEU A 10 -12.02 0.95 13.11
N VAL A 11 -12.63 1.22 11.95
CA VAL A 11 -12.31 0.50 10.71
C VAL A 11 -10.85 0.74 10.31
N GLU A 12 -10.37 1.99 10.33
CA GLU A 12 -8.97 2.31 9.99
C GLU A 12 -7.98 1.68 10.97
N ASP A 13 -8.26 1.72 12.26
CA ASP A 13 -7.40 1.16 13.30
C ASP A 13 -7.30 -0.37 13.16
N TYR A 14 -8.43 -1.02 12.84
CA TYR A 14 -8.50 -2.44 12.53
C TYR A 14 -7.73 -2.79 11.24
N LEU A 15 -7.91 -2.02 10.16
CA LEU A 15 -7.22 -2.24 8.88
C LEU A 15 -5.70 -1.99 8.98
N SER A 16 -5.29 -1.05 9.81
CA SER A 16 -3.89 -0.70 10.02
C SER A 16 -3.18 -1.62 11.03
N ALA A 17 -3.90 -2.55 11.67
CA ALA A 17 -3.42 -3.36 12.78
C ALA A 17 -2.81 -2.54 13.94
N LYS A 18 -3.34 -1.32 14.16
CA LYS A 18 -2.87 -0.38 15.18
C LYS A 18 -3.77 -0.31 16.43
N GLY A 19 -4.91 -0.99 16.42
CA GLY A 19 -5.84 -1.02 17.54
C GLY A 19 -5.39 -1.93 18.69
N GLU A 20 -5.80 -1.58 19.91
CA GLU A 20 -5.65 -2.44 21.09
C GLU A 20 -6.34 -3.81 20.87
N PRO A 21 -5.79 -4.93 21.37
CA PRO A 21 -6.38 -6.26 21.14
C PRO A 21 -7.86 -6.38 21.54
N GLY A 22 -8.27 -5.67 22.61
CA GLY A 22 -9.66 -5.64 23.05
C GLY A 22 -10.59 -4.92 22.06
N ASP A 23 -10.12 -3.83 21.45
CA ASP A 23 -10.88 -3.10 20.44
C ASP A 23 -11.02 -3.92 19.15
N GLN A 24 -9.98 -4.68 18.78
CA GLN A 24 -10.04 -5.61 17.65
C GLN A 24 -11.10 -6.70 17.87
N LEU A 25 -11.10 -7.33 19.05
CA LEU A 25 -12.08 -8.36 19.39
C LEU A 25 -13.52 -7.82 19.40
N LEU A 26 -13.73 -6.63 19.97
CA LEU A 26 -15.03 -5.98 19.96
C LEU A 26 -15.49 -5.66 18.53
N PHE A 27 -14.56 -5.21 17.67
CA PHE A 27 -14.85 -4.94 16.28
C PHE A 27 -15.23 -6.21 15.51
N GLU A 28 -14.52 -7.32 15.72
CA GLU A 28 -14.86 -8.63 15.14
C GLU A 28 -16.25 -9.10 15.55
N ALA A 29 -16.63 -8.95 16.82
CA ALA A 29 -17.98 -9.26 17.29
C ALA A 29 -19.04 -8.39 16.58
N ARG A 30 -18.75 -7.09 16.36
CA ARG A 30 -19.65 -6.20 15.61
C ARG A 30 -19.81 -6.61 14.16
N LEU A 31 -18.75 -7.08 13.50
CA LEU A 31 -18.82 -7.57 12.11
C LEU A 31 -19.76 -8.78 11.95
N ILE A 32 -19.94 -9.58 12.99
CA ILE A 32 -20.89 -10.70 13.00
C ILE A 32 -22.34 -10.19 13.09
N LEU A 33 -22.56 -9.16 13.91
CA LEU A 33 -23.89 -8.63 14.22
C LEU A 33 -24.40 -7.58 13.23
N GLN A 34 -23.51 -6.95 12.46
CA GLN A 34 -23.80 -5.79 11.60
C GLN A 34 -23.35 -6.04 10.15
N PRO A 35 -24.24 -6.55 9.28
CA PRO A 35 -23.92 -6.85 7.88
C PRO A 35 -23.41 -5.63 7.08
N GLU A 36 -23.95 -4.44 7.34
CA GLU A 36 -23.59 -3.21 6.65
C GLU A 36 -22.16 -2.77 6.98
N LEU A 37 -21.71 -3.01 8.22
CA LEU A 37 -20.34 -2.76 8.65
C LEU A 37 -19.37 -3.70 7.93
N LYS A 38 -19.75 -4.97 7.77
CA LYS A 38 -18.97 -5.97 7.03
C LYS A 38 -18.84 -5.61 5.55
N GLU A 39 -19.92 -5.14 4.92
CA GLU A 39 -19.89 -4.66 3.54
C GLU A 39 -18.98 -3.43 3.39
N SER A 40 -19.08 -2.47 4.30
CA SER A 40 -18.23 -1.27 4.32
C SER A 40 -16.75 -1.65 4.43
N LEU A 41 -16.40 -2.54 5.37
CA LEU A 41 -15.06 -3.06 5.54
C LEU A 41 -14.55 -3.77 4.28
N TYR A 42 -15.40 -4.56 3.63
CA TYR A 42 -15.05 -5.27 2.39
C TYR A 42 -14.66 -4.29 1.28
N TRP A 43 -15.49 -3.28 1.01
CA TRP A 43 -15.22 -2.29 -0.04
C TRP A 43 -14.00 -1.43 0.27
N GLN A 44 -13.78 -1.11 1.54
CA GLN A 44 -12.60 -0.36 1.95
C GLN A 44 -11.31 -1.17 1.74
N LYS A 45 -11.28 -2.45 2.13
CA LYS A 45 -10.15 -3.35 1.84
C LYS A 45 -9.86 -3.46 0.35
N ARG A 46 -10.91 -3.59 -0.48
CA ARG A 46 -10.77 -3.65 -1.95
C ARG A 46 -10.18 -2.35 -2.50
N THR A 47 -10.69 -1.21 -2.06
CA THR A 47 -10.21 0.11 -2.48
C THR A 47 -8.73 0.30 -2.13
N TYR A 48 -8.33 -0.03 -0.90
CA TYR A 48 -6.92 0.04 -0.51
C TYR A 48 -6.03 -0.90 -1.33
N GLY A 49 -6.50 -2.10 -1.63
CA GLY A 49 -5.80 -3.03 -2.52
C GLY A 49 -5.56 -2.43 -3.91
N LEU A 50 -6.58 -1.81 -4.51
CA LEU A 50 -6.48 -1.16 -5.82
C LEU A 50 -5.51 0.03 -5.81
N ILE A 51 -5.63 0.91 -4.80
CA ILE A 51 -4.72 2.06 -4.63
C ILE A 51 -3.28 1.57 -4.49
N GLN A 52 -3.04 0.55 -3.67
CA GLN A 52 -1.70 0.01 -3.46
C GLN A 52 -1.14 -0.61 -4.75
N GLN A 53 -1.95 -1.37 -5.49
CA GLN A 53 -1.52 -1.98 -6.76
C GLN A 53 -1.15 -0.90 -7.78
N TYR A 54 -2.01 0.10 -7.94
CA TYR A 54 -1.76 1.22 -8.84
C TYR A 54 -0.49 1.98 -8.44
N GLY A 55 -0.33 2.30 -7.15
CA GLY A 55 0.87 2.96 -6.64
C GLY A 55 2.14 2.17 -6.89
N ARG A 56 2.11 0.83 -6.74
CA ARG A 56 3.27 -0.04 -7.07
C ARG A 56 3.61 0.01 -8.56
N GLN A 57 2.61 0.01 -9.44
CA GLN A 57 2.83 0.11 -10.88
C GLN A 57 3.44 1.46 -11.27
N GLN A 58 2.94 2.55 -10.67
CA GLN A 58 3.50 3.89 -10.88
C GLN A 58 4.96 3.96 -10.40
N LEU A 59 5.24 3.52 -9.18
CA LEU A 59 6.60 3.52 -8.62
C LEU A 59 7.56 2.69 -9.49
N ARG A 60 7.10 1.53 -9.98
CA ARG A 60 7.89 0.72 -10.91
C ARG A 60 8.21 1.47 -12.20
N SER A 61 7.24 2.14 -12.80
CA SER A 61 7.47 2.95 -14.00
C SER A 61 8.47 4.08 -13.76
N GLU A 62 8.41 4.74 -12.60
CA GLU A 62 9.37 5.77 -12.21
C GLU A 62 10.79 5.21 -12.07
N ILE A 63 10.94 4.05 -11.42
CA ILE A 63 12.23 3.35 -11.30
C ILE A 63 12.78 2.94 -12.68
N GLU A 64 11.93 2.42 -13.56
CA GLU A 64 12.31 2.04 -14.92
C GLU A 64 12.82 3.25 -15.72
N LYS A 65 12.14 4.40 -15.64
CA LYS A 65 12.61 5.65 -16.28
C LYS A 65 13.96 6.11 -15.74
N VAL A 66 14.17 6.05 -14.42
CA VAL A 66 15.46 6.38 -13.81
C VAL A 66 16.55 5.43 -14.30
N HIS A 67 16.25 4.13 -14.36
CA HIS A 67 17.16 3.12 -14.89
C HIS A 67 17.53 3.40 -16.35
N GLU A 68 16.55 3.62 -17.22
CA GLU A 68 16.78 3.94 -18.63
C GLU A 68 17.68 5.16 -18.80
N LYS A 69 17.42 6.24 -18.05
CA LYS A 69 18.24 7.45 -18.08
C LYS A 69 19.68 7.14 -17.65
N LEU A 70 19.88 6.51 -16.49
CA LEU A 70 21.21 6.24 -15.95
C LEU A 70 22.02 5.24 -16.78
N PHE A 71 21.38 4.28 -17.44
CA PHE A 71 22.08 3.21 -18.15
C PHE A 71 22.18 3.42 -19.67
N SER A 72 21.37 4.30 -20.25
CA SER A 72 21.37 4.55 -21.70
C SER A 72 21.98 5.89 -22.09
N ALA A 73 21.92 6.91 -21.23
CA ALA A 73 22.46 8.23 -21.56
C ALA A 73 24.00 8.22 -21.56
N PRO A 74 24.68 8.78 -22.60
CA PRO A 74 26.14 8.80 -22.69
C PRO A 74 26.81 9.50 -21.50
N GLU A 75 26.17 10.54 -20.96
CA GLU A 75 26.61 11.34 -19.81
C GLU A 75 26.76 10.52 -18.50
N HIS A 76 26.13 9.34 -18.40
CA HIS A 76 26.17 8.48 -17.22
C HIS A 76 27.04 7.22 -17.41
N GLN A 77 27.80 7.12 -18.50
CA GLN A 77 28.60 5.93 -18.82
C GLN A 77 29.58 5.52 -17.70
N SER A 78 30.28 6.48 -17.10
CA SER A 78 31.26 6.22 -16.03
C SER A 78 30.59 5.65 -14.78
N PHE A 79 29.41 6.16 -14.43
CA PHE A 79 28.58 5.65 -13.33
C PHE A 79 28.11 4.21 -13.62
N ARG A 80 27.53 3.97 -14.80
CA ARG A 80 27.11 2.63 -15.24
C ARG A 80 28.25 1.62 -15.14
N GLN A 81 29.45 1.97 -15.61
CA GLN A 81 30.61 1.09 -15.55
C GLN A 81 31.05 0.77 -14.12
N LYS A 82 31.03 1.76 -13.21
CA LYS A 82 31.33 1.55 -11.78
C LYS A 82 30.35 0.56 -11.15
N ILE A 83 29.05 0.75 -11.38
CA ILE A 83 28.02 -0.15 -10.85
C ILE A 83 28.20 -1.57 -11.40
N LEU A 84 28.36 -1.73 -12.72
CA LEU A 84 28.52 -3.05 -13.34
C LEU A 84 29.78 -3.79 -12.84
N LYS A 85 30.84 -3.08 -12.46
CA LYS A 85 32.04 -3.69 -11.84
C LYS A 85 31.75 -4.32 -10.48
N LEU A 86 30.79 -3.81 -9.70
CA LEU A 86 30.41 -4.38 -8.40
C LEU A 86 29.79 -5.79 -8.53
N PHE A 87 29.23 -6.10 -9.70
CA PHE A 87 28.57 -7.37 -9.99
C PHE A 87 29.43 -8.31 -10.84
N ARG A 88 30.67 -7.92 -11.17
CA ARG A 88 31.64 -8.80 -11.82
C ARG A 88 32.41 -9.54 -10.72
N LYS A 89 32.29 -10.87 -10.71
CA LYS A 89 33.10 -11.78 -9.89
C LYS A 89 34.59 -11.52 -10.10
#